data_AF-A0A7Y9HTR2-F1
#
_entry.id   AF-A0A7Y9HTR2-F1
#
_cell.length_a   1.000
_cell.length_b   1.000
_cell.length_c   1.000
_cell.angle_alpha   90.00
_cell.angle_beta   90.00
_cell.angle_gamma   90.00
#
_symmetry.space_group_name_H-M   'P 1'
#
loop_
_entity.id
_entity.type
_entity.pdbx_description
1 polymer ?
#
loop_
_entity_poly.entity_id
_entity_poly.type
_entity_poly.pdbx_seq_one_letter_code
_entity_poly.pdbx_strand_id
1 'polypeptide(L)'
;MYKNLQPATGDINYIQKFKPNFNNALYKAEIDVVGHHLSGLLLIKTLPDSTVRMVFYNEMGFKFFDFEFKQNGDFNALYVVKQMDKKPVIKTLKKDFELILLLRKDTQTSYLRKDGNSLYYIFPKQKGSFCYITDLGGSEMKTMEISSPHKPIVQAIMKNYTDGIPDTIGITHTNFNFTIGLKKIER
;
A
#
# COMPACT_ATOMS: atom_id res chain seq x y z
N MET A 1 -14.33 14.91 0.07
CA MET A 1 -13.99 14.39 1.41
C MET A 1 -13.03 15.32 2.16
N TYR A 2 -11.74 15.40 1.82
CA TYR A 2 -10.75 16.19 2.59
C TYR A 2 -10.86 17.73 2.50
N LYS A 3 -11.84 18.25 1.76
CA LYS A 3 -12.06 19.70 1.62
C LYS A 3 -12.52 20.36 2.92
N ASN A 4 -13.13 19.60 3.83
CA ASN A 4 -13.60 20.09 5.12
C ASN A 4 -12.48 20.19 6.16
N LEU A 5 -11.30 19.63 5.88
CA LEU A 5 -10.11 19.73 6.73
C LEU A 5 -9.44 21.10 6.54
N GLN A 6 -8.78 21.57 7.59
CA GLN A 6 -8.06 22.85 7.54
C GLN A 6 -6.87 22.74 6.56
N PRO A 7 -6.61 23.76 5.73
CA PRO A 7 -5.36 23.83 4.96
C PRO A 7 -4.13 23.73 5.87
N ALA A 8 -3.08 23.08 5.38
CA ALA A 8 -1.77 23.06 6.01
C ALA A 8 -0.70 23.43 4.98
N THR A 9 0.42 23.97 5.45
CA THR A 9 1.61 24.29 4.65
C THR A 9 2.75 23.37 5.05
N GLY A 10 3.63 23.06 4.10
CA GLY A 10 4.75 22.14 4.29
C GLY A 10 5.14 21.45 2.99
N ASP A 11 6.23 20.68 3.05
CA ASP A 11 6.71 19.89 1.92
C ASP A 11 5.96 18.55 1.84
N ILE A 12 5.22 18.34 0.74
CA ILE A 12 4.52 17.08 0.48
C ILE A 12 5.49 15.89 0.39
N ASN A 13 6.74 16.13 -0.03
CA ASN A 13 7.75 15.08 -0.18
C ASN A 13 8.22 14.52 1.16
N TYR A 14 7.93 15.19 2.28
CA TYR A 14 8.26 14.68 3.60
C TYR A 14 7.68 13.29 3.86
N ILE A 15 6.57 12.93 3.21
CA ILE A 15 5.98 11.61 3.31
C ILE A 15 6.91 10.48 2.83
N GLN A 16 7.86 10.77 1.95
CA GLN A 16 8.79 9.79 1.39
C GLN A 16 9.73 9.21 2.44
N LYS A 17 9.91 9.86 3.61
CA LYS A 17 10.69 9.29 4.71
C LYS A 17 10.08 8.00 5.27
N PHE A 18 8.78 7.79 5.08
CA PHE A 18 8.07 6.58 5.51
C PHE A 18 8.07 5.48 4.44
N LYS A 19 8.70 5.72 3.29
CA LYS A 19 8.75 4.75 2.20
C LYS A 19 9.49 3.51 2.69
N PRO A 20 8.84 2.33 2.68
CA PRO A 20 9.48 1.12 3.16
C PRO A 20 10.64 0.71 2.26
N ASN A 21 11.71 0.25 2.88
CA ASN A 21 12.92 -0.21 2.20
C ASN A 21 12.87 -1.73 1.97
N PHE A 22 12.01 -2.18 1.05
CA PHE A 22 11.84 -3.61 0.75
C PHE A 22 13.00 -4.21 -0.08
N ASN A 23 14.23 -4.08 0.40
CA ASN A 23 15.41 -4.70 -0.22
C ASN A 23 15.22 -6.22 -0.39
N ASN A 24 14.80 -6.90 0.67
CA ASN A 24 14.40 -8.30 0.68
C ASN A 24 13.60 -8.57 1.95
N ALA A 25 12.30 -8.82 1.83
CA ALA A 25 11.43 -9.07 2.95
C ALA A 25 10.51 -10.26 2.66
N LEU A 26 10.36 -11.15 3.64
CA LEU A 26 9.46 -12.29 3.58
C LEU A 26 8.38 -12.12 4.65
N TYR A 27 7.12 -12.29 4.26
CA TYR A 27 5.97 -12.18 5.15
C TYR A 27 5.17 -13.48 5.15
N LYS A 28 4.66 -13.87 6.31
CA LYS A 28 3.42 -14.65 6.37
C LYS A 28 2.30 -13.73 5.89
N ALA A 29 1.53 -14.20 4.92
CA ALA A 29 0.47 -13.43 4.29
C ALA A 29 -0.85 -14.18 4.40
N GLU A 30 -1.88 -13.45 4.81
CA GLU A 30 -3.28 -13.88 4.79
C GLU A 30 -4.05 -12.86 3.94
N ILE A 31 -4.74 -13.35 2.92
CA ILE A 31 -5.48 -12.52 1.98
C ILE A 31 -6.87 -13.10 1.79
N ASP A 32 -7.89 -12.36 2.22
CA ASP A 32 -9.27 -12.66 1.86
C ASP A 32 -9.62 -11.89 0.59
N VAL A 33 -10.07 -12.60 -0.46
CA VAL A 33 -10.37 -12.01 -1.75
C VAL A 33 -11.51 -12.76 -2.44
N VAL A 34 -12.64 -12.08 -2.67
CA VAL A 34 -13.78 -12.60 -3.46
C VAL A 34 -14.23 -14.00 -2.97
N GLY A 35 -14.39 -14.16 -1.65
CA GLY A 35 -14.84 -15.42 -1.05
C GLY A 35 -13.77 -16.52 -0.95
N HIS A 36 -12.52 -16.22 -1.28
CA HIS A 36 -11.38 -17.11 -1.06
C HIS A 36 -10.50 -16.57 0.06
N HIS A 37 -10.09 -17.48 0.95
CA HIS A 37 -9.04 -17.23 1.93
C HIS A 37 -7.73 -17.82 1.41
N LEU A 38 -6.70 -17.00 1.28
CA LEU A 38 -5.39 -17.40 0.76
C LEU A 38 -4.33 -17.14 1.82
N SER A 39 -3.63 -18.18 2.23
CA SER A 39 -2.53 -18.10 3.18
C SER A 39 -1.23 -18.61 2.56
N GLY A 40 -0.11 -18.04 2.99
CA GLY A 40 1.20 -18.46 2.54
C GLY A 40 2.29 -17.43 2.80
N LEU A 41 3.25 -17.37 1.89
CA LEU A 41 4.44 -16.53 1.98
C LEU A 41 4.48 -15.50 0.85
N LEU A 42 4.58 -14.23 1.22
CA LEU A 42 4.78 -13.12 0.31
C LEU A 42 6.24 -12.64 0.39
N LEU A 43 6.98 -12.83 -0.70
CA LEU A 43 8.30 -12.25 -0.89
C LEU A 43 8.16 -10.88 -1.56
N ILE A 44 8.73 -9.85 -0.95
CA ILE A 44 8.86 -8.49 -1.51
C ILE A 44 10.35 -8.18 -1.64
N LYS A 45 10.81 -7.88 -2.85
CA LYS A 45 12.23 -7.60 -3.12
C LYS A 45 12.38 -6.48 -4.14
N THR A 46 13.26 -5.53 -3.85
CA THR A 46 13.75 -4.56 -4.84
C THR A 46 14.91 -5.17 -5.63
N LEU A 47 14.80 -5.13 -6.96
CA LEU A 47 15.82 -5.58 -7.92
C LEU A 47 16.84 -4.46 -8.21
N PRO A 48 18.01 -4.78 -8.80
CA PRO A 48 19.05 -3.77 -9.09
C PRO A 48 18.60 -2.60 -9.98
N ASP A 49 17.63 -2.83 -10.85
CA ASP A 49 17.01 -1.81 -11.71
C ASP A 49 15.92 -0.97 -10.99
N SER A 50 15.85 -1.07 -9.66
CA SER A 50 14.82 -0.46 -8.81
C SER A 50 13.39 -1.01 -9.02
N THR A 51 13.20 -2.10 -9.75
CA THR A 51 11.91 -2.80 -9.84
C THR A 51 11.59 -3.48 -8.52
N VAL A 52 10.40 -3.23 -7.95
CA VAL A 52 9.90 -3.98 -6.79
C VAL A 52 9.12 -5.19 -7.29
N ARG A 53 9.56 -6.39 -6.93
CA ARG A 53 8.89 -7.64 -7.24
C ARG A 53 8.19 -8.21 -6.02
N MET A 54 6.94 -8.63 -6.20
CA MET A 54 6.09 -9.22 -5.15
C MET A 54 5.61 -10.59 -5.60
N VAL A 55 6.03 -11.63 -4.90
CA VAL A 55 5.70 -13.03 -5.23
C VAL A 55 5.00 -13.67 -4.04
N PHE A 56 3.73 -14.04 -4.23
CA PHE A 56 2.93 -14.73 -3.22
C PHE A 56 2.76 -16.20 -3.59
N TYR A 57 3.05 -17.09 -2.67
CA TYR A 57 2.93 -18.54 -2.84
C TYR A 57 2.40 -19.19 -1.56
N ASN A 58 1.71 -20.32 -1.69
CA ASN A 58 1.32 -21.12 -0.53
C ASN A 58 2.51 -21.90 0.05
N GLU A 59 2.29 -22.58 1.16
CA GLU A 59 3.34 -23.35 1.87
C GLU A 59 3.91 -24.51 1.04
N MET A 60 3.17 -24.99 0.03
CA MET A 60 3.63 -26.05 -0.89
C MET A 60 4.42 -25.50 -2.09
N GLY A 61 4.63 -24.18 -2.17
CA GLY A 61 5.36 -23.54 -3.27
C GLY A 61 4.52 -23.23 -4.51
N PHE A 62 3.20 -23.44 -4.47
CA PHE A 62 2.32 -23.01 -5.56
C PHE A 62 2.13 -21.50 -5.51
N LYS A 63 2.42 -20.85 -6.64
CA LYS A 63 2.30 -19.40 -6.75
C LYS A 63 0.84 -18.97 -6.86
N PHE A 64 0.46 -17.93 -6.13
CA PHE A 64 -0.81 -17.22 -6.29
C PHE A 64 -0.66 -16.04 -7.26
N PHE A 65 0.39 -15.22 -7.10
CA PHE A 65 0.70 -14.15 -8.04
C PHE A 65 2.20 -13.80 -8.09
N ASP A 66 2.60 -13.13 -9.16
CA ASP A 66 3.93 -12.53 -9.38
C ASP A 66 3.75 -11.15 -10.01
N PHE A 67 4.04 -10.10 -9.25
CA PHE A 67 3.86 -8.71 -9.66
C PHE A 67 5.18 -7.96 -9.70
N GLU A 68 5.30 -7.05 -10.66
CA GLU A 68 6.39 -6.09 -10.76
C GLU A 68 5.84 -4.66 -10.73
N PHE A 69 6.47 -3.80 -9.93
CA PHE A 69 6.30 -2.36 -9.94
C PHE A 69 7.62 -1.72 -10.36
N LYS A 70 7.67 -1.20 -11.59
CA LYS A 70 8.88 -0.63 -12.17
C LYS A 70 9.08 0.81 -11.71
N GLN A 71 10.33 1.27 -11.75
CA GLN A 71 10.69 2.64 -11.36
C GLN A 71 9.97 3.72 -12.18
N ASN A 72 9.69 3.44 -13.45
CA ASN A 72 8.98 4.33 -14.38
C ASN A 72 7.46 4.41 -14.12
N GLY A 73 6.93 3.64 -13.17
CA GLY A 73 5.51 3.59 -12.81
C GLY A 73 4.72 2.47 -13.50
N ASP A 74 5.36 1.66 -14.36
CA ASP A 74 4.72 0.51 -14.97
C ASP A 74 4.46 -0.60 -13.95
N PHE A 75 3.37 -1.33 -14.19
CA PHE A 75 2.98 -2.50 -13.42
C PHE A 75 2.78 -3.69 -14.33
N ASN A 76 3.42 -4.81 -14.03
CA ASN A 76 3.23 -6.07 -14.72
C ASN A 76 2.71 -7.14 -13.77
N ALA A 77 1.70 -7.89 -14.23
CA ALA A 77 1.30 -9.14 -13.61
C ALA A 77 1.91 -10.30 -14.40
N LEU A 78 3.08 -10.78 -13.98
CA LEU A 78 3.79 -11.86 -14.66
C LEU A 78 3.07 -13.20 -14.51
N TYR A 79 2.37 -13.39 -13.38
CA TYR A 79 1.55 -14.57 -13.12
C TYR A 79 0.43 -14.21 -12.15
N VAL A 80 -0.75 -14.79 -12.39
CA VAL A 80 -1.87 -14.80 -11.44
C VAL A 80 -2.57 -16.16 -11.57
N VAL A 81 -2.84 -16.82 -10.44
CA VAL A 81 -3.60 -18.07 -10.43
C VAL A 81 -5.00 -17.82 -10.98
N LYS A 82 -5.53 -18.77 -11.75
CA LYS A 82 -6.80 -18.64 -12.48
C LYS A 82 -7.97 -18.08 -11.65
N GLN A 83 -8.09 -18.47 -10.39
CA GLN A 83 -9.17 -18.01 -9.50
C GLN A 83 -9.09 -16.50 -9.16
N MET A 84 -7.89 -15.92 -9.19
CA MET A 84 -7.64 -14.49 -8.93
C MET A 84 -7.46 -13.68 -10.21
N ASP A 85 -7.34 -14.33 -11.37
CA ASP A 85 -7.06 -13.68 -12.67
C ASP A 85 -8.32 -13.01 -13.25
N LYS A 86 -8.82 -12.03 -12.50
CA LYS A 86 -9.91 -11.15 -12.87
C LYS A 86 -9.39 -9.72 -12.82
N LYS A 87 -9.62 -8.96 -13.90
CA LYS A 87 -9.18 -7.54 -14.00
C LYS A 87 -9.50 -6.70 -12.75
N PRO A 88 -10.69 -6.80 -12.10
CA PRO A 88 -10.97 -6.04 -10.88
C PRO A 88 -10.09 -6.43 -9.69
N VAL A 89 -9.75 -7.72 -9.53
CA VAL A 89 -8.90 -8.22 -8.44
C VAL A 89 -7.48 -7.71 -8.61
N ILE A 90 -6.90 -7.86 -9.80
CA ILE A 90 -5.54 -7.38 -10.11
C ILE A 90 -5.45 -5.86 -9.94
N LYS A 91 -6.48 -5.11 -10.38
CA LYS A 91 -6.54 -3.65 -10.21
C LYS A 91 -6.65 -3.22 -8.75
N THR A 92 -7.28 -4.04 -7.91
CA THR A 92 -7.40 -3.79 -6.47
C THR A 92 -6.06 -4.02 -5.79
N LEU A 93 -5.47 -5.21 -5.98
CA LEU A 93 -4.13 -5.55 -5.47
C LEU A 93 -3.08 -4.54 -5.91
N LYS A 94 -3.07 -4.13 -7.19
CA LYS A 94 -2.17 -3.10 -7.70
C LYS A 94 -2.25 -1.83 -6.86
N LYS A 95 -3.46 -1.32 -6.60
CA LYS A 95 -3.65 -0.06 -5.86
C LYS A 95 -3.27 -0.19 -4.39
N ASP A 96 -3.60 -1.33 -3.79
CA ASP A 96 -3.29 -1.63 -2.40
C ASP A 96 -1.77 -1.66 -2.19
N PHE A 97 -1.05 -2.31 -3.11
CA PHE A 97 0.41 -2.33 -3.08
C PHE A 97 1.04 -0.99 -3.46
N GLU A 98 0.49 -0.24 -4.42
CA GLU A 98 0.91 1.15 -4.69
C GLU A 98 0.80 2.05 -3.44
N LEU A 99 -0.22 1.84 -2.60
CA LEU A 99 -0.41 2.58 -1.35
C LEU A 99 0.71 2.26 -0.35
N ILE A 100 0.92 0.99 -0.01
CA ILE A 100 1.92 0.62 1.01
C ILE A 100 3.37 0.79 0.52
N LEU A 101 3.61 0.78 -0.79
CA LEU A 101 4.92 1.06 -1.40
C LEU A 101 5.20 2.57 -1.56
N LEU A 102 4.24 3.44 -1.23
CA LEU A 102 4.32 4.89 -1.38
C LEU A 102 4.71 5.32 -2.81
N LEU A 103 4.13 4.69 -3.84
CA LEU A 103 4.53 4.91 -5.23
C LEU A 103 3.95 6.20 -5.85
N ARG A 104 3.09 6.92 -5.14
CA ARG A 104 2.51 8.19 -5.61
C ARG A 104 3.51 9.33 -5.42
N LYS A 105 3.86 9.98 -6.53
CA LYS A 105 4.88 11.06 -6.59
C LYS A 105 4.41 12.34 -7.26
N ASP A 106 3.15 12.42 -7.72
CA ASP A 106 2.65 13.65 -8.34
C ASP A 106 2.53 14.75 -7.27
N THR A 107 3.49 15.67 -7.28
CA THR A 107 3.53 16.79 -6.35
C THR A 107 2.77 18.01 -6.83
N GLN A 108 2.48 18.12 -8.14
CA GLN A 108 1.88 19.32 -8.74
C GLN A 108 0.45 19.55 -8.27
N THR A 109 -0.29 18.46 -8.09
CA THR A 109 -1.71 18.50 -7.67
C THR A 109 -1.91 18.11 -6.21
N SER A 110 -0.85 17.62 -5.55
CA SER A 110 -0.90 17.21 -4.15
C SER A 110 -0.97 18.40 -3.19
N TYR A 111 -1.56 18.18 -2.02
CA TYR A 111 -1.67 19.23 -1.01
C TYR A 111 -1.76 18.65 0.40
N LEU A 112 -1.50 19.51 1.38
CA LEU A 112 -1.59 19.18 2.79
C LEU A 112 -2.90 19.68 3.41
N ARG A 113 -3.44 18.87 4.31
CA ARG A 113 -4.55 19.23 5.20
C ARG A 113 -4.22 18.82 6.63
N LYS A 114 -4.87 19.40 7.60
CA LYS A 114 -4.75 19.02 9.01
C LYS A 114 -6.11 18.99 9.70
N ASP A 115 -6.19 18.17 10.73
CA ASP A 115 -7.31 18.13 11.66
C ASP A 115 -6.84 17.63 13.02
N GLY A 116 -7.21 18.34 14.09
CA GLY A 116 -6.72 18.11 15.45
C GLY A 116 -5.22 17.82 15.49
N ASN A 117 -4.87 16.56 15.79
CA ASN A 117 -3.50 16.09 15.97
C ASN A 117 -2.96 15.30 14.76
N SER A 118 -3.50 15.50 13.57
CA SER A 118 -3.12 14.75 12.37
C SER A 118 -2.84 15.67 11.18
N LEU A 119 -1.82 15.28 10.40
CA LEU A 119 -1.46 15.90 9.12
C LEU A 119 -1.74 14.91 7.98
N TYR A 120 -2.32 15.41 6.89
CA TYR A 120 -2.82 14.62 5.77
C TYR A 120 -2.08 15.02 4.50
N TYR A 121 -1.38 14.06 3.91
CA TYR A 121 -0.68 14.17 2.63
C TYR A 121 -1.56 13.61 1.54
N ILE A 122 -2.18 14.48 0.74
CA ILE A 122 -3.24 14.09 -0.19
C ILE A 122 -2.71 14.15 -1.62
N PHE A 123 -2.84 13.02 -2.32
CA PHE A 123 -2.48 12.84 -3.72
C PHE A 123 -3.75 12.56 -4.53
N PRO A 124 -4.34 13.57 -5.18
CA PRO A 124 -5.54 13.40 -5.98
C PRO A 124 -5.36 12.42 -7.14
N LYS A 125 -6.46 11.77 -7.53
CA LYS A 125 -6.58 10.98 -8.76
C LYS A 125 -7.92 11.30 -9.41
N GLN A 126 -8.13 10.87 -10.66
CA GLN A 126 -9.37 11.09 -11.40
C GLN A 126 -10.65 10.81 -10.57
N LYS A 127 -10.62 9.77 -9.73
CA LYS A 127 -11.70 9.47 -8.77
C LYS A 127 -11.13 9.23 -7.37
N GLY A 128 -11.15 10.28 -6.55
CA GLY A 128 -10.73 10.27 -5.15
C GLY A 128 -9.25 10.59 -4.96
N SER A 129 -8.58 9.93 -4.03
CA SER A 129 -7.18 10.23 -3.68
C SER A 129 -6.49 9.06 -3.01
N PHE A 130 -5.16 9.07 -3.03
CA PHE A 130 -4.34 8.41 -2.01
C PHE A 130 -4.08 9.44 -0.91
N CYS A 131 -4.13 9.02 0.35
CA CYS A 131 -3.85 9.87 1.48
C CYS A 131 -2.95 9.14 2.47
N TYR A 132 -1.95 9.83 2.96
CA TYR A 132 -1.10 9.33 4.04
C TYR A 132 -1.27 10.26 5.23
N ILE A 133 -1.47 9.68 6.41
CA ILE A 133 -1.87 10.44 7.59
C ILE A 133 -0.82 10.21 8.67
N THR A 134 -0.23 11.30 9.15
CA THR A 134 0.75 11.29 10.22
C THR A 134 0.17 11.94 11.48
N ASP A 135 0.92 11.87 12.59
CA ASP A 135 0.79 12.86 13.65
C ASP A 135 1.05 14.28 13.14
N LEU A 136 0.63 15.29 13.91
CA LEU A 136 0.79 16.69 13.54
C LEU A 136 2.26 17.10 13.36
N GLY A 137 3.17 16.48 14.12
CA GLY A 137 4.62 16.69 13.98
C GLY A 137 5.23 15.98 12.77
N GLY A 138 4.45 15.15 12.05
CA GLY A 138 4.91 14.35 10.94
C GLY A 138 5.88 13.23 11.33
N SER A 139 6.12 12.99 12.61
CA SER A 139 7.11 12.03 13.13
C SER A 139 6.72 10.57 12.88
N GLU A 140 5.43 10.26 12.94
CA GLU A 140 4.87 8.90 12.91
C GLU A 140 3.75 8.79 11.86
N MET A 141 3.79 7.74 11.04
CA MET A 141 2.69 7.37 10.16
C MET A 141 1.59 6.71 10.97
N LYS A 142 0.40 7.31 11.03
CA LYS A 142 -0.76 6.76 11.71
C LYS A 142 -1.49 5.74 10.84
N THR A 143 -1.79 6.12 9.61
CA THR A 143 -2.55 5.29 8.66
C THR A 143 -2.38 5.81 7.24
N MET A 144 -2.81 5.00 6.28
CA MET A 144 -2.82 5.33 4.87
C MET A 144 -4.19 4.96 4.31
N GLU A 145 -4.70 5.76 3.38
CA GLU A 145 -6.05 5.60 2.86
C GLU A 145 -6.08 5.72 1.34
N ILE A 146 -6.92 4.90 0.71
CA ILE A 146 -7.44 5.21 -0.63
C ILE A 146 -8.88 5.65 -0.46
N SER A 147 -9.17 6.84 -0.96
CA SER A 147 -10.50 7.43 -0.86
C SER A 147 -11.18 7.48 -2.21
N SER A 148 -12.50 7.36 -2.17
CA SER A 148 -13.41 7.84 -3.20
C SER A 148 -13.58 9.36 -3.07
N PRO A 149 -14.36 10.05 -3.92
CA PRO A 149 -14.68 11.46 -3.72
C PRO A 149 -15.37 11.77 -2.38
N HIS A 150 -16.09 10.78 -1.83
CA HIS A 150 -17.00 10.96 -0.69
C HIS A 150 -16.44 10.40 0.62
N LYS A 151 -15.84 9.20 0.60
CA LYS A 151 -15.36 8.48 1.79
C LYS A 151 -14.09 7.66 1.53
N PRO A 152 -13.31 7.30 2.58
CA PRO A 152 -12.29 6.27 2.50
C PRO A 152 -12.93 4.95 2.08
N ILE A 153 -12.21 4.21 1.24
CA ILE A 153 -12.64 2.90 0.75
C ILE A 153 -11.60 1.81 1.01
N VAL A 154 -10.35 2.21 1.28
CA VAL A 154 -9.26 1.36 1.75
C VAL A 154 -8.57 2.06 2.90
N GLN A 155 -8.25 1.32 3.95
CA GLN A 155 -7.34 1.74 5.01
C GLN A 155 -6.19 0.76 5.10
N ALA A 156 -4.99 1.27 5.36
CA ALA A 156 -3.80 0.48 5.54
C ALA A 156 -2.93 1.01 6.68
N ILE A 157 -2.29 0.10 7.39
CA ILE A 157 -1.34 0.39 8.47
C ILE A 157 -0.03 -0.33 8.21
N MET A 158 1.06 0.29 8.65
CA MET A 158 2.39 -0.32 8.72
C MET A 158 2.97 -0.02 10.09
N LYS A 159 3.41 -1.05 10.82
CA LYS A 159 3.85 -0.92 12.22
C LYS A 159 5.19 -1.61 12.45
N ASN A 160 5.86 -1.19 13.54
CA ASN A 160 7.05 -1.83 14.09
C ASN A 160 8.19 -1.96 13.06
N TYR A 161 8.58 -0.83 12.47
CA TYR A 161 9.65 -0.81 11.47
C TYR A 161 10.98 -1.25 12.08
N THR A 162 11.68 -2.14 11.37
CA THR A 162 13.08 -2.51 11.65
C THR A 162 13.86 -2.34 10.35
N ASP A 163 14.92 -1.53 10.37
CA ASP A 163 15.75 -1.20 9.20
C ASP A 163 14.95 -0.71 7.97
N GLY A 164 13.91 0.09 8.23
CA GLY A 164 13.03 0.64 7.20
C GLY A 164 12.02 -0.36 6.62
N ILE A 165 11.94 -1.59 7.15
CA ILE A 165 10.97 -2.60 6.75
C ILE A 165 9.91 -2.74 7.86
N PRO A 166 8.61 -2.55 7.57
CA PRO A 166 7.57 -2.74 8.57
C PRO A 166 7.44 -4.22 8.97
N ASP A 167 7.34 -4.51 10.25
CA ASP A 167 7.09 -5.89 10.69
C ASP A 167 5.65 -6.32 10.42
N THR A 168 4.69 -5.41 10.57
CA THR A 168 3.26 -5.71 10.39
C THR A 168 2.66 -4.76 9.36
N ILE A 169 1.96 -5.31 8.37
CA ILE A 169 1.18 -4.56 7.37
C ILE A 169 -0.25 -5.08 7.36
N GLY A 170 -1.24 -4.19 7.43
CA GLY A 170 -2.65 -4.53 7.31
C GLY A 170 -3.31 -3.64 6.27
N ILE A 171 -4.16 -4.21 5.42
CA ILE A 171 -4.98 -3.49 4.43
C ILE A 171 -6.41 -4.00 4.53
N THR A 172 -7.40 -3.09 4.54
CA THR A 172 -8.81 -3.42 4.66
C THR A 172 -9.65 -2.57 3.72
N HIS A 173 -10.54 -3.20 2.96
CA HIS A 173 -11.54 -2.53 2.11
C HIS A 173 -12.88 -2.41 2.83
N THR A 174 -13.53 -1.25 2.74
CA THR A 174 -14.79 -1.01 3.46
C THR A 174 -16.04 -1.38 2.66
N ASN A 175 -15.92 -1.54 1.34
CA ASN A 175 -17.08 -1.71 0.44
C ASN A 175 -17.33 -3.17 0.06
N PHE A 176 -16.38 -4.07 0.31
CA PHE A 176 -16.48 -5.50 0.03
C PHE A 176 -15.48 -6.25 0.90
N ASN A 177 -15.68 -7.55 1.10
CA ASN A 177 -14.77 -8.37 1.89
C ASN A 177 -13.46 -8.58 1.11
N PHE A 178 -12.46 -7.78 1.45
CA PHE A 178 -11.10 -7.90 0.96
C PHE A 178 -10.13 -7.36 2.01
N THR A 179 -9.24 -8.23 2.46
CA THR A 179 -8.25 -7.93 3.50
C THR A 179 -6.89 -8.48 3.08
N ILE A 180 -5.82 -7.82 3.52
CA ILE A 180 -4.45 -8.33 3.42
C ILE A 180 -3.82 -8.13 4.80
N GLY A 181 -3.41 -9.22 5.44
CA GLY A 181 -2.60 -9.21 6.65
C GLY A 181 -1.21 -9.77 6.35
N LEU A 182 -0.17 -9.01 6.66
CA LEU A 182 1.22 -9.42 6.48
C LEU A 182 1.97 -9.31 7.80
N LYS A 183 2.65 -10.39 8.19
CA LYS A 183 3.56 -10.43 9.33
C LYS A 183 4.95 -10.86 8.87
N LYS A 184 5.94 -10.00 9.05
CA LYS A 184 7.32 -10.24 8.64
C LYS A 184 7.85 -11.48 9.35
N ILE A 185 8.58 -12.31 8.62
CA ILE A 185 9.32 -13.44 9.16
C ILE A 185 10.73 -12.94 9.46
N GLU A 186 11.12 -13.01 10.73
CA GLU A 186 12.51 -12.81 11.13
C GLU A 186 13.36 -13.96 10.59
N ARG A 187 14.50 -13.61 10.02
CA ARG A 187 15.52 -14.58 9.58
C ARG A 187 16.61 -14.64 10.61
#